data_AF-A0A1D2NI54-F1
#
_entry.id   AF-A0A1D2NI54-F1
#
_cell.length_a   1.000
_cell.length_b   1.000
_cell.length_c   1.000
_cell.angle_alpha   90.00
_cell.angle_beta   90.00
_cell.angle_gamma   90.00
#
_symmetry.space_group_name_H-M   'P 1'
#
loop_
_entity.id
_entity.type
_entity.pdbx_description
1 polymer ?
#
loop_
_entity_poly.entity_id
_entity_poly.type
_entity_poly.pdbx_seq_one_letter_code
_entity_poly.pdbx_strand_id
1 'polypeptide(L)'
;MSSIKGFILTASVLLVLVSVCLSAPPYITSDKLEMRDDLIEGDIVPNPESKNGIRGDRYRWANRTVPYQLDSNFNSSEVEKILLGWAEIENTTCIDLRERQSQDSDYIFIEKGRAESGCFSSVGRVGGRQVINFEPPCINRHGTIVHEMLHAIGFYHEQSRPDRDDYVTVVWEKIEPGKEHNFNKYTEEQVDTMGTPYDYGSVLHYSGFGFSIDGSATIVPKDPNAEIGQRIRISDIDAYKVNVMYNCTSFL
;
A
#
# COMPACT_ATOMS: atom_id res chain seq x y z
N MET A 1 47.00 -71.03 -27.93
CA MET A 1 47.36 -70.52 -26.59
C MET A 1 47.41 -69.00 -26.65
N SER A 2 46.84 -68.35 -25.64
CA SER A 2 46.91 -66.90 -25.31
C SER A 2 45.89 -65.93 -25.93
N SER A 3 44.70 -65.91 -25.30
CA SER A 3 43.98 -64.77 -24.72
C SER A 3 44.10 -63.38 -25.37
N ILE A 4 43.01 -62.93 -26.02
CA ILE A 4 42.72 -61.51 -26.27
C ILE A 4 41.76 -61.04 -25.17
N LYS A 5 42.24 -60.10 -24.35
CA LYS A 5 41.53 -59.50 -23.23
C LYS A 5 40.44 -58.55 -23.73
N GLY A 6 39.21 -58.72 -23.25
CA GLY A 6 38.12 -57.77 -23.44
C GLY A 6 38.41 -56.46 -22.70
N PHE A 7 38.29 -55.34 -23.42
CA PHE A 7 38.26 -54.00 -22.84
C PHE A 7 36.80 -53.68 -22.49
N ILE A 8 36.45 -53.75 -21.21
CA ILE A 8 35.19 -53.18 -20.72
C ILE A 8 35.47 -51.72 -20.42
N LEU A 9 34.98 -50.83 -21.28
CA LEU A 9 34.96 -49.39 -21.03
C LEU A 9 33.81 -49.12 -20.05
N THR A 10 34.08 -49.03 -18.75
CA THR A 10 33.09 -48.50 -17.79
C THR A 10 33.00 -47.00 -17.99
N ALA A 11 31.99 -46.54 -18.71
CA ALA A 11 31.64 -45.13 -18.77
C ALA A 11 31.01 -44.72 -17.43
N SER A 12 31.83 -44.16 -16.53
CA SER A 12 31.33 -43.49 -15.34
C SER A 12 30.68 -42.17 -15.76
N VAL A 13 29.36 -42.19 -15.98
CA VAL A 13 28.57 -40.97 -16.14
C VAL A 13 28.49 -40.32 -14.76
N LEU A 14 29.38 -39.35 -14.51
CA LEU A 14 29.31 -38.49 -13.35
C LEU A 14 28.11 -37.55 -13.55
N LEU A 15 26.97 -37.93 -12.99
CA LEU A 15 25.78 -37.08 -12.95
C LEU A 15 26.08 -35.93 -11.97
N VAL A 16 26.63 -34.83 -12.48
CA VAL A 16 26.72 -33.58 -11.72
C VAL A 16 25.29 -33.07 -11.58
N LEU A 17 24.67 -33.38 -10.44
CA LEU A 17 23.46 -32.69 -10.00
C LEU A 17 23.86 -31.24 -9.73
N VAL A 18 23.77 -30.41 -10.76
CA VAL A 18 23.69 -28.96 -10.56
C VAL A 18 22.36 -28.75 -9.85
N SER A 19 22.43 -28.64 -8.53
CA SER A 19 21.34 -28.04 -7.76
C SER A 19 21.26 -26.61 -8.27
N VAL A 20 20.40 -26.39 -9.25
CA VAL A 20 19.91 -25.05 -9.55
C VAL A 20 19.10 -24.71 -8.31
N CYS A 21 19.75 -24.00 -7.39
CA CYS A 21 19.06 -23.28 -6.35
C CYS A 21 18.20 -22.27 -7.10
N LEU A 22 16.95 -22.65 -7.37
CA LEU A 22 15.91 -21.70 -7.75
C LEU A 22 15.73 -20.83 -6.52
N SER A 23 16.57 -19.80 -6.38
CA SER A 23 16.23 -18.66 -5.55
C SER A 23 14.85 -18.22 -6.03
N ALA A 24 13.86 -18.31 -5.16
CA ALA A 24 12.54 -17.78 -5.44
C ALA A 24 12.72 -16.37 -6.02
N PRO A 25 12.01 -16.01 -7.11
CA PRO A 25 12.08 -14.65 -7.62
C PRO A 25 11.75 -13.67 -6.47
N PRO A 26 12.41 -12.50 -6.43
CA PRO A 26 12.27 -11.59 -5.32
C PRO A 26 10.80 -11.11 -5.24
N TYR A 27 10.05 -11.66 -4.28
CA TYR A 27 8.75 -11.14 -3.85
C TYR A 27 8.87 -9.68 -3.35
N ILE A 28 10.11 -9.24 -3.12
CA ILE A 28 10.59 -7.92 -2.68
C ILE A 28 10.26 -6.78 -3.66
N THR A 29 9.86 -7.04 -4.92
CA THR A 29 9.69 -5.95 -5.90
C THR A 29 8.43 -5.13 -5.73
N SER A 30 7.34 -5.69 -5.21
CA SER A 30 6.06 -4.98 -5.15
C SER A 30 5.97 -4.00 -3.99
N ASP A 31 6.59 -4.34 -2.86
CA ASP A 31 6.52 -3.54 -1.64
C ASP A 31 7.38 -2.28 -1.76
N LYS A 32 8.47 -2.36 -2.53
CA LYS A 32 9.36 -1.21 -2.78
C LYS A 32 8.68 -0.03 -3.46
N LEU A 33 7.55 -0.24 -4.13
CA LEU A 33 6.82 0.83 -4.80
C LEU A 33 6.22 1.84 -3.79
N GLU A 34 5.81 1.37 -2.62
CA GLU A 34 5.12 2.13 -1.56
C GLU A 34 6.05 2.34 -0.34
N MET A 35 7.37 2.21 -0.52
CA MET A 35 8.37 2.21 0.57
C MET A 35 9.53 3.15 0.30
N ARG A 36 9.22 4.45 0.18
CA ARG A 36 10.21 5.51 0.03
C ARG A 36 10.84 5.95 1.33
N ASP A 37 12.12 6.26 1.23
CA ASP A 37 12.97 6.62 2.35
C ASP A 37 12.69 8.00 2.94
N ASP A 38 12.16 8.91 2.14
CA ASP A 38 11.92 10.31 2.48
C ASP A 38 10.48 10.61 2.90
N LEU A 39 9.63 9.59 2.96
CA LEU A 39 8.20 9.69 3.30
C LEU A 39 7.89 9.00 4.63
N ILE A 40 6.85 9.48 5.31
CA ILE A 40 6.34 8.85 6.52
C ILE A 40 5.71 7.53 6.11
N GLU A 41 6.02 6.45 6.82
CA GLU A 41 5.46 5.13 6.51
C GLU A 41 5.65 4.76 5.02
N GLY A 42 6.73 5.21 4.38
CA GLY A 42 7.06 4.83 3.01
C GLY A 42 6.33 5.59 1.89
N ASP A 43 5.10 6.03 2.09
CA ASP A 43 4.26 6.59 1.02
C ASP A 43 3.38 7.77 1.48
N ILE A 44 3.52 8.23 2.72
CA ILE A 44 2.78 9.39 3.22
C ILE A 44 3.65 10.64 3.16
N VAL A 45 3.20 11.61 2.37
CA VAL A 45 3.80 12.95 2.33
C VAL A 45 3.59 13.65 3.69
N PRO A 46 4.67 14.07 4.37
CA PRO A 46 4.55 14.82 5.61
C PRO A 46 3.83 16.13 5.36
N ASN A 47 2.70 16.37 6.04
CA ASN A 47 2.10 17.70 6.07
C ASN A 47 2.57 18.45 7.35
N PRO A 48 3.31 19.57 7.21
CA PRO A 48 3.87 20.30 8.35
C PRO A 48 2.81 20.93 9.27
N GLU A 49 1.56 21.08 8.80
CA GLU A 49 0.42 21.53 9.61
C GLU A 49 -0.41 20.37 10.19
N SER A 50 -0.26 19.15 9.65
CA SER A 50 -0.85 17.95 10.22
C SER A 50 0.10 17.36 11.25
N LYS A 51 -0.24 17.51 12.53
CA LYS A 51 0.26 16.57 13.52
C LYS A 51 -0.62 15.33 13.41
N ASN A 52 -0.09 14.29 12.76
CA ASN A 52 -0.39 12.85 12.79
C ASN A 52 -1.84 12.40 13.02
N GLY A 53 -2.37 11.51 12.17
CA GLY A 53 -3.64 10.82 12.46
C GLY A 53 -4.77 11.82 12.43
N ILE A 54 -5.52 11.89 11.35
CA ILE A 54 -6.29 13.10 11.13
C ILE A 54 -7.69 12.92 11.75
N ARG A 55 -7.76 13.06 13.08
CA ARG A 55 -8.97 13.50 13.77
C ARG A 55 -9.19 14.99 13.47
N GLY A 56 -10.43 15.35 13.14
CA GLY A 56 -10.86 16.74 12.94
C GLY A 56 -11.39 17.02 11.53
N ASP A 57 -12.56 17.68 11.49
CA ASP A 57 -13.31 17.97 10.26
C ASP A 57 -12.52 18.80 9.24
N ARG A 58 -11.53 19.58 9.69
CA ARG A 58 -10.71 20.42 8.83
C ARG A 58 -9.93 19.65 7.77
N TYR A 59 -9.70 18.37 7.97
CA TYR A 59 -8.95 17.55 7.02
C TYR A 59 -9.85 16.63 6.19
N ARG A 60 -11.16 16.75 6.35
CA ARG A 60 -12.14 16.05 5.51
C ARG A 60 -12.36 16.82 4.22
N TRP A 61 -12.67 16.10 3.16
CA TRP A 61 -13.15 16.70 1.93
C TRP A 61 -14.59 17.20 2.12
N ALA A 62 -14.82 18.47 1.82
CA ALA A 62 -16.12 19.10 2.01
C ALA A 62 -17.18 18.42 1.13
N ASN A 63 -18.39 18.27 1.67
CA ASN A 63 -19.53 17.61 1.00
C ASN A 63 -19.27 16.17 0.53
N ARG A 64 -18.19 15.53 1.01
CA ARG A 64 -17.76 14.17 0.59
C ARG A 64 -17.29 14.11 -0.85
N THR A 65 -16.99 15.26 -1.44
CA THR A 65 -16.56 15.38 -2.83
C THR A 65 -15.08 15.71 -2.88
N VAL A 66 -14.33 14.93 -3.65
CA VAL A 66 -12.91 15.09 -3.90
C VAL A 66 -12.73 15.64 -5.32
N PRO A 67 -12.37 16.92 -5.49
CA PRO A 67 -12.01 17.44 -6.80
C PRO A 67 -10.66 16.89 -7.24
N TYR A 68 -10.55 16.42 -8.49
CA TYR A 68 -9.28 15.93 -9.03
C TYR A 68 -8.93 16.51 -10.39
N GLN A 69 -7.64 16.52 -10.68
CA GLN A 69 -7.09 16.82 -11.99
C GLN A 69 -6.05 15.76 -12.35
N LEU A 70 -6.15 15.17 -13.53
CA LEU A 70 -5.15 14.24 -14.05
C LEU A 70 -4.01 14.98 -14.75
N ASP A 71 -2.80 14.48 -14.60
CA ASP A 71 -1.70 14.82 -15.49
C ASP A 71 -2.03 14.40 -16.94
N SER A 72 -1.85 15.33 -17.88
CA SER A 72 -1.99 15.08 -19.31
C SER A 72 -1.06 14.02 -19.89
N ASN A 73 -0.03 13.61 -19.14
CA ASN A 73 0.91 12.56 -19.55
C ASN A 73 0.35 11.12 -19.42
N PHE A 74 -0.79 10.94 -18.77
CA PHE A 74 -1.46 9.65 -18.74
C PHE A 74 -2.06 9.30 -20.11
N ASN A 75 -1.88 8.05 -20.54
CA ASN A 75 -2.58 7.52 -21.69
C ASN A 75 -3.98 7.02 -21.30
N SER A 76 -4.85 6.77 -22.28
CA SER A 76 -6.25 6.37 -22.02
C SER A 76 -6.40 5.12 -21.15
N SER A 77 -5.49 4.14 -21.27
CA SER A 77 -5.53 2.93 -20.44
C SER A 77 -5.12 3.19 -18.99
N GLU A 78 -4.17 4.09 -18.76
CA GLU A 78 -3.80 4.50 -17.40
C GLU A 78 -4.92 5.32 -16.75
N VAL A 79 -5.55 6.23 -17.50
CA VAL A 79 -6.73 6.97 -17.03
C VAL A 79 -7.85 6.02 -16.64
N GLU A 80 -8.14 5.00 -17.47
CA GLU A 80 -9.16 4.00 -17.16
C GLU A 80 -8.87 3.27 -15.84
N LYS A 81 -7.62 2.87 -15.59
CA LYS A 81 -7.24 2.20 -14.33
C LYS A 81 -7.43 3.09 -13.11
N ILE A 82 -7.07 4.38 -13.20
CA ILE A 82 -7.30 5.36 -12.13
C ILE A 82 -8.81 5.45 -11.84
N LEU A 83 -9.63 5.63 -12.88
CA LEU A 83 -11.07 5.76 -12.73
C LEU A 83 -11.73 4.48 -12.20
N LEU A 84 -11.22 3.29 -12.56
CA LEU A 84 -11.71 2.02 -12.01
C LEU A 84 -11.37 1.85 -10.53
N GLY A 85 -10.16 2.22 -10.11
CA GLY A 85 -9.78 2.24 -8.69
C GLY A 85 -10.69 3.16 -7.88
N TRP A 86 -10.99 4.33 -8.44
CA TRP A 86 -11.91 5.25 -7.79
C TRP A 86 -13.36 4.76 -7.76
N ALA A 87 -13.85 4.20 -8.87
CA ALA A 87 -15.21 3.68 -8.96
C ALA A 87 -15.49 2.59 -7.91
N GLU A 88 -14.47 1.82 -7.50
CA GLU A 88 -14.60 0.86 -6.40
C GLU A 88 -14.94 1.55 -5.06
N ILE A 89 -14.30 2.68 -4.77
CA ILE A 89 -14.56 3.49 -3.58
C ILE A 89 -15.96 4.09 -3.65
N GLU A 90 -16.38 4.66 -4.79
CA GLU A 90 -17.73 5.24 -4.94
C GLU A 90 -18.85 4.21 -4.87
N ASN A 91 -18.58 2.98 -5.32
CA ASN A 91 -19.58 1.91 -5.28
C ASN A 91 -19.81 1.35 -3.88
N THR A 92 -18.86 1.55 -2.96
CA THR A 92 -18.91 1.02 -1.60
C THR A 92 -19.03 2.11 -0.53
N THR A 93 -18.94 3.38 -0.94
CA THR A 93 -18.98 4.53 -0.04
C THR A 93 -19.78 5.69 -0.64
N CYS A 94 -20.02 6.73 0.15
CA CYS A 94 -20.67 7.95 -0.36
C CYS A 94 -19.68 9.06 -0.77
N ILE A 95 -18.40 8.71 -0.93
CA ILE A 95 -17.39 9.62 -1.47
C ILE A 95 -17.62 9.77 -2.98
N ASP A 96 -17.50 10.99 -3.47
CA ASP A 96 -17.71 11.38 -4.87
C ASP A 96 -16.44 12.02 -5.43
N LEU A 97 -16.02 11.60 -6.62
CA LEU A 97 -14.92 12.25 -7.36
C LEU A 97 -15.46 12.97 -8.56
N ARG A 98 -15.03 14.21 -8.64
CA ARG A 98 -15.39 15.05 -9.77
C ARG A 98 -14.17 15.74 -10.32
N GLU A 99 -14.18 15.94 -11.63
CA GLU A 99 -13.18 16.78 -12.26
C GLU A 99 -13.15 18.16 -11.60
N ARG A 100 -11.93 18.64 -11.39
CA ARG A 100 -11.64 19.94 -10.81
C ARG A 100 -12.23 21.05 -11.68
N GLN A 101 -12.85 22.02 -11.03
CA GLN A 101 -13.35 23.25 -11.61
C GLN A 101 -12.46 24.44 -11.19
N SER A 102 -12.57 25.57 -11.89
CA SER A 102 -11.67 26.72 -11.66
C SER A 102 -11.79 27.36 -10.28
N GLN A 103 -12.95 27.20 -9.62
CA GLN A 103 -13.19 27.67 -8.26
C GLN A 103 -12.66 26.75 -7.16
N ASP A 104 -12.19 25.55 -7.50
CA ASP A 104 -11.64 24.61 -6.51
C ASP A 104 -10.24 25.06 -6.10
N SER A 105 -10.16 25.61 -4.89
CA SER A 105 -8.88 25.93 -4.24
C SER A 105 -8.16 24.67 -3.78
N ASP A 106 -8.91 23.67 -3.32
CA ASP A 106 -8.37 22.41 -2.79
C ASP A 106 -8.73 21.26 -3.71
N TYR A 107 -7.74 20.51 -4.14
CA TYR A 107 -7.94 19.40 -5.08
C TYR A 107 -6.74 18.46 -5.11
N ILE A 108 -6.98 17.25 -5.57
CA ILE A 108 -5.93 16.26 -5.84
C ILE A 108 -5.45 16.42 -7.28
N PHE A 109 -4.16 16.61 -7.47
CA PHE A 109 -3.51 16.41 -8.75
C PHE A 109 -2.93 14.99 -8.80
N ILE A 110 -3.47 14.15 -9.66
CA ILE A 110 -2.97 12.79 -9.87
C ILE A 110 -1.84 12.89 -10.88
N GLU A 111 -0.62 12.68 -10.42
CA GLU A 111 0.61 12.87 -11.17
C GLU A 111 1.09 11.54 -11.76
N LYS A 112 1.50 11.57 -13.03
CA LYS A 112 2.23 10.46 -13.63
C LYS A 112 3.68 10.54 -13.20
N GLY A 113 4.00 9.79 -12.16
CA GLY A 113 5.33 9.73 -11.58
C GLY A 113 6.38 9.23 -12.58
N ARG A 114 7.63 9.62 -12.34
CA ARG A 114 8.78 9.07 -13.07
C ARG A 114 9.11 7.68 -12.53
N ALA A 115 9.91 6.92 -13.27
CA ALA A 115 10.46 5.67 -12.74
C ALA A 115 11.21 5.95 -11.43
N GLU A 116 11.02 5.08 -10.44
CA GLU A 116 11.64 5.16 -9.10
C GLU A 116 11.16 6.35 -8.25
N SER A 117 10.03 6.97 -8.62
CA SER A 117 9.40 8.03 -7.81
C SER A 117 8.41 7.49 -6.78
N GLY A 118 8.10 6.20 -6.81
CA GLY A 118 7.20 5.51 -5.86
C GLY A 118 5.72 5.82 -6.05
N CYS A 119 4.89 5.20 -5.21
CA CYS A 119 3.48 5.52 -5.04
C CYS A 119 3.37 6.28 -3.71
N PHE A 120 2.67 7.41 -3.70
CA PHE A 120 2.49 8.16 -2.47
C PHE A 120 1.34 9.17 -2.54
N SER A 121 0.88 9.56 -1.37
CA SER A 121 -0.21 10.50 -1.17
C SER A 121 -0.04 11.27 0.15
N SER A 122 -0.83 12.34 0.33
CA SER A 122 -1.00 12.95 1.65
C SER A 122 -2.20 12.31 2.36
N VAL A 123 -2.21 12.29 3.70
CA VAL A 123 -3.38 11.80 4.42
C VAL A 123 -4.43 12.90 4.60
N GLY A 124 -5.60 12.71 3.98
CA GLY A 124 -6.73 13.63 4.02
C GLY A 124 -6.56 14.89 3.17
N ARG A 125 -7.46 15.86 3.34
CA ARG A 125 -7.41 17.17 2.69
C ARG A 125 -6.37 18.05 3.39
N VAL A 126 -5.29 18.40 2.68
CA VAL A 126 -4.22 19.26 3.22
C VAL A 126 -4.39 20.75 2.84
N GLY A 127 -5.27 21.04 1.86
CA GLY A 127 -5.50 22.37 1.32
C GLY A 127 -4.63 22.67 0.10
N GLY A 128 -5.13 23.51 -0.82
CA GLY A 128 -4.45 23.79 -2.08
C GLY A 128 -4.39 22.57 -3.01
N ARG A 129 -3.45 22.60 -3.96
CA ARG A 129 -3.11 21.44 -4.79
C ARG A 129 -2.29 20.44 -3.97
N GLN A 130 -2.82 19.25 -3.75
CA GLN A 130 -2.07 18.11 -3.19
C GLN A 130 -1.85 17.02 -4.25
N VAL A 131 -0.80 16.23 -4.12
CA VAL A 131 -0.41 15.23 -5.14
C VAL A 131 -0.71 13.82 -4.65
N ILE A 132 -1.27 13.00 -5.56
CA ILE A 132 -1.08 11.55 -5.55
C ILE A 132 -0.11 11.24 -6.68
N ASN A 133 1.00 10.56 -6.38
CA ASN A 133 1.97 10.16 -7.39
C ASN A 133 1.80 8.68 -7.72
N PHE A 134 1.65 8.37 -9.00
CA PHE A 134 1.72 7.01 -9.49
C PHE A 134 2.87 6.87 -10.46
N GLU A 135 3.97 6.26 -10.01
CA GLU A 135 4.98 5.78 -10.96
C GLU A 135 4.42 4.64 -11.85
N PRO A 136 5.06 4.34 -13.01
CA PRO A 136 4.47 3.42 -13.98
C PRO A 136 4.18 2.01 -13.46
N PRO A 137 4.95 1.42 -12.52
CA PRO A 137 4.54 0.18 -11.88
C PRO A 137 3.27 0.31 -10.99
N CYS A 138 3.08 1.42 -10.27
CA CYS A 138 1.92 1.65 -9.39
C CYS A 138 0.61 1.57 -10.17
N ILE A 139 0.56 2.23 -11.34
CA ILE A 139 -0.66 2.36 -12.13
C ILE A 139 -1.20 1.02 -12.65
N ASN A 140 -0.39 -0.03 -12.59
CA ASN A 140 -0.77 -1.38 -13.02
C ASN A 140 -1.29 -2.25 -11.86
N ARG A 141 -1.29 -1.74 -10.63
CA ARG A 141 -1.80 -2.43 -9.44
C ARG A 141 -3.05 -1.73 -8.94
N HIS A 142 -4.20 -2.37 -9.16
CA HIS A 142 -5.50 -1.82 -8.78
C HIS A 142 -5.55 -1.45 -7.29
N GLY A 143 -5.15 -2.35 -6.38
CA GLY A 143 -5.17 -2.04 -4.95
C GLY A 143 -4.19 -0.94 -4.53
N THR A 144 -3.07 -0.73 -5.24
CA THR A 144 -2.18 0.42 -4.98
C THR A 144 -2.88 1.74 -5.34
N ILE A 145 -3.66 1.78 -6.44
CA ILE A 145 -4.46 2.96 -6.78
C ILE A 145 -5.47 3.27 -5.66
N VAL A 146 -6.20 2.24 -5.20
CA VAL A 146 -7.17 2.36 -4.11
C VAL A 146 -6.49 2.80 -2.80
N HIS A 147 -5.31 2.25 -2.51
CA HIS A 147 -4.50 2.56 -1.32
C HIS A 147 -4.18 4.07 -1.24
N GLU A 148 -3.58 4.63 -2.29
CA GLU A 148 -3.21 6.05 -2.32
C GLU A 148 -4.43 6.99 -2.28
N MET A 149 -5.55 6.54 -2.86
CA MET A 149 -6.82 7.24 -2.79
C MET A 149 -7.39 7.24 -1.37
N LEU A 150 -7.30 6.13 -0.64
CA LEU A 150 -7.73 6.05 0.75
C LEU A 150 -6.85 6.91 1.68
N HIS A 151 -5.54 7.00 1.40
CA HIS A 151 -4.70 8.01 2.04
C HIS A 151 -5.27 9.41 1.83
N ALA A 152 -5.50 9.81 0.58
CA ALA A 152 -6.03 11.14 0.28
C ALA A 152 -7.41 11.40 0.88
N ILE A 153 -8.23 10.36 1.07
CA ILE A 153 -9.54 10.43 1.74
C ILE A 153 -9.40 10.68 3.25
N GLY A 154 -8.34 10.17 3.88
CA GLY A 154 -8.00 10.48 5.28
C GLY A 154 -7.51 9.32 6.15
N PHE A 155 -7.10 8.20 5.57
CA PHE A 155 -6.70 7.02 6.33
C PHE A 155 -5.19 6.83 6.37
N TYR A 156 -4.69 6.40 7.53
CA TYR A 156 -3.32 5.92 7.72
C TYR A 156 -3.30 4.39 7.58
N HIS A 157 -2.11 3.82 7.61
CA HIS A 157 -1.94 2.38 7.56
C HIS A 157 -2.58 1.63 8.74
N GLU A 158 -3.09 0.43 8.47
CA GLU A 158 -3.73 -0.43 9.48
C GLU A 158 -2.70 -0.94 10.51
N GLN A 159 -1.46 -1.26 10.09
CA GLN A 159 -0.42 -1.71 11.03
C GLN A 159 0.06 -0.63 11.99
N SER A 160 -0.32 0.63 11.78
CA SER A 160 0.01 1.74 12.67
C SER A 160 -1.10 2.02 13.70
N ARG A 161 -2.16 1.21 13.74
CA ARG A 161 -3.21 1.35 14.75
C ARG A 161 -2.68 1.26 16.19
N PRO A 162 -3.31 1.94 17.17
CA PRO A 162 -2.88 1.92 18.56
C PRO A 162 -2.90 0.51 19.18
N ASP A 163 -3.87 -0.31 18.76
CA ASP A 163 -4.15 -1.67 19.22
C ASP A 163 -3.44 -2.76 18.39
N ARG A 164 -2.61 -2.41 17.39
CA ARG A 164 -2.02 -3.37 16.44
C ARG A 164 -1.22 -4.50 17.11
N ASP A 165 -0.58 -4.22 18.25
CA ASP A 165 0.22 -5.22 18.97
C ASP A 165 -0.62 -6.35 19.57
N ASP A 166 -1.95 -6.25 19.59
CA ASP A 166 -2.85 -7.35 19.95
C ASP A 166 -3.05 -8.34 18.80
N TYR A 167 -2.76 -7.94 17.57
CA TYR A 167 -3.07 -8.68 16.34
C TYR A 167 -1.82 -9.10 15.56
N VAL A 168 -0.78 -8.27 15.54
CA VAL A 168 0.47 -8.56 14.85
C VAL A 168 1.67 -8.44 15.80
N THR A 169 2.75 -9.10 15.44
CA THR A 169 4.07 -8.91 16.07
C THR A 169 4.97 -8.21 15.05
N VAL A 170 5.54 -7.07 15.44
CA VAL A 170 6.60 -6.41 14.67
C VAL A 170 7.95 -7.02 15.08
N VAL A 171 8.66 -7.59 14.11
CA VAL A 171 9.97 -8.22 14.28
C VAL A 171 11.06 -7.18 14.02
N TRP A 172 11.31 -6.35 15.04
CA TRP A 172 12.14 -5.15 14.92
C TRP A 172 13.55 -5.41 14.40
N GLU A 173 14.15 -6.54 14.76
CA GLU A 173 15.48 -6.96 14.31
C GLU A 173 15.57 -7.31 12.82
N LYS A 174 14.43 -7.43 12.14
CA LYS A 174 14.35 -7.68 10.69
C LYS A 174 14.08 -6.42 9.87
N ILE A 175 13.86 -5.29 10.52
CA ILE A 175 13.64 -4.01 9.85
C ILE A 175 14.99 -3.43 9.41
N GLU A 176 15.03 -2.85 8.21
CA GLU A 176 16.17 -2.09 7.70
C GLU A 176 16.56 -0.97 8.71
N PRO A 177 17.85 -0.86 9.08
CA PRO A 177 18.29 0.15 10.03
C PRO A 177 17.90 1.57 9.61
N GLY A 178 17.24 2.31 10.51
CA GLY A 178 16.72 3.65 10.25
C GLY A 178 15.29 3.69 9.71
N LYS A 179 14.65 2.54 9.43
CA LYS A 179 13.26 2.42 8.96
C LYS A 179 12.27 2.05 10.05
N GLU A 180 12.71 1.90 11.29
CA GLU A 180 11.88 1.50 12.44
C GLU A 180 10.73 2.48 12.66
N HIS A 181 10.93 3.77 12.33
CA HIS A 181 9.90 4.80 12.49
C HIS A 181 8.65 4.56 11.64
N ASN A 182 8.74 3.80 10.53
CA ASN A 182 7.60 3.41 9.68
C ASN A 182 6.68 2.38 10.35
N PHE A 183 7.08 1.84 11.49
CA PHE A 183 6.31 0.89 12.28
C PHE A 183 5.84 1.52 13.60
N ASN A 184 5.99 2.83 13.79
CA ASN A 184 5.47 3.48 14.99
C ASN A 184 3.94 3.46 14.98
N LYS A 185 3.33 3.21 16.14
CA LYS A 185 1.88 3.29 16.29
C LYS A 185 1.43 4.73 16.46
N TYR A 186 0.26 5.05 15.93
CA TYR A 186 -0.48 6.23 16.33
C TYR A 186 -1.13 6.03 17.71
N THR A 187 -1.40 7.13 18.39
CA THR A 187 -2.18 7.14 19.63
C THR A 187 -3.68 7.22 19.32
N GLU A 188 -4.52 6.89 20.30
CA GLU A 188 -5.98 7.06 20.19
C GLU A 188 -6.40 8.54 20.04
N GLU A 189 -5.54 9.49 20.39
CA GLU A 189 -5.77 10.92 20.15
C GLU A 189 -5.50 11.33 18.70
N GLN A 190 -4.67 10.55 18.00
CA GLN A 190 -4.29 10.79 16.61
C GLN A 190 -5.28 10.08 15.68
N VAL A 191 -5.50 8.78 15.85
CA VAL A 191 -6.38 8.01 14.96
C VAL A 191 -7.66 7.56 15.67
N ASP A 192 -8.69 7.27 14.88
CA ASP A 192 -9.92 6.67 15.36
C ASP A 192 -10.09 5.31 14.67
N THR A 193 -10.25 4.25 15.46
CA THR A 193 -10.50 2.89 14.96
C THR A 193 -11.94 2.72 14.48
N MET A 194 -12.82 3.69 14.76
CA MET A 194 -14.23 3.70 14.39
C MET A 194 -14.98 2.48 14.91
N GLY A 195 -14.50 1.90 16.02
CA GLY A 195 -15.08 0.71 16.65
C GLY A 195 -14.95 -0.57 15.83
N THR A 196 -14.13 -0.59 14.77
CA THR A 196 -13.97 -1.80 13.96
C THR A 196 -12.93 -2.76 14.56
N PRO A 197 -13.07 -4.08 14.32
CA PRO A 197 -11.96 -4.99 14.54
C PRO A 197 -10.75 -4.59 13.68
N TYR A 198 -9.58 -5.09 14.06
CA TYR A 198 -8.37 -4.97 13.25
C TYR A 198 -8.53 -5.74 11.95
N ASP A 199 -8.19 -5.10 10.83
CA ASP A 199 -8.41 -5.67 9.50
C ASP A 199 -7.11 -6.11 8.84
N TYR A 200 -6.75 -7.39 9.01
CA TYR A 200 -5.60 -7.97 8.29
C TYR A 200 -5.72 -7.84 6.76
N GLY A 201 -6.95 -7.88 6.24
CA GLY A 201 -7.24 -7.79 4.80
C GLY A 201 -7.32 -6.36 4.27
N SER A 202 -7.08 -5.35 5.11
CA SER A 202 -7.12 -3.95 4.69
C SER A 202 -6.14 -3.71 3.55
N VAL A 203 -6.57 -2.95 2.54
CA VAL A 203 -5.67 -2.53 1.45
C VAL A 203 -4.59 -1.57 1.96
N LEU A 204 -4.83 -0.96 3.14
CA LEU A 204 -3.91 -0.10 3.88
C LEU A 204 -3.04 -0.87 4.88
N HIS A 205 -3.06 -2.20 4.87
CA HIS A 205 -2.10 -2.97 5.67
C HIS A 205 -0.81 -3.17 4.87
N TYR A 206 0.34 -2.99 5.51
CA TYR A 206 1.63 -3.43 4.95
C TYR A 206 1.64 -4.92 4.67
N SER A 207 2.48 -5.33 3.73
CA SER A 207 2.87 -6.73 3.61
C SER A 207 3.64 -7.19 4.86
N GLY A 208 3.80 -8.50 4.99
CA GLY A 208 4.65 -9.07 6.02
C GLY A 208 6.14 -8.73 5.86
N PHE A 209 6.57 -8.18 4.72
CA PHE A 209 7.99 -8.01 4.36
C PHE A 209 8.41 -6.53 4.24
N GLY A 210 7.55 -5.59 4.65
CA GLY A 210 7.87 -4.18 4.51
C GLY A 210 9.16 -3.80 5.19
N PHE A 211 10.01 -3.02 4.51
CA PHE A 211 11.33 -2.60 4.97
C PHE A 211 12.20 -3.73 5.54
N SER A 212 12.10 -4.94 4.98
CA SER A 212 12.87 -6.09 5.44
C SER A 212 14.34 -6.01 5.03
N ILE A 213 15.24 -6.16 6.00
CA ILE A 213 16.69 -6.13 5.77
C ILE A 213 17.20 -7.32 4.95
N ASP A 214 16.55 -8.48 5.05
CA ASP A 214 17.01 -9.74 4.45
C ASP A 214 15.89 -10.55 3.75
N GLY A 215 14.72 -9.95 3.57
CA GLY A 215 13.52 -10.59 3.03
C GLY A 215 12.76 -11.47 4.03
N SER A 216 13.18 -11.54 5.29
CA SER A 216 12.37 -12.13 6.37
C SER A 216 11.14 -11.26 6.68
N ALA A 217 10.13 -11.86 7.29
CA ALA A 217 8.96 -11.10 7.73
C ALA A 217 9.34 -10.08 8.82
N THR A 218 8.90 -8.83 8.64
CA THR A 218 8.94 -7.74 9.62
C THR A 218 7.62 -7.61 10.39
N ILE A 219 6.52 -8.08 9.82
CA ILE A 219 5.21 -8.15 10.47
C ILE A 219 4.68 -9.58 10.39
N VAL A 220 4.36 -10.16 11.55
CA VAL A 220 3.83 -11.52 11.66
C VAL A 220 2.44 -11.48 12.32
N PRO A 221 1.36 -11.86 11.61
CA PRO A 221 0.04 -12.01 12.22
C PRO A 221 0.05 -13.03 13.37
N LYS A 222 -0.69 -12.73 14.43
CA LYS A 222 -0.89 -13.68 15.55
C LYS A 222 -1.94 -14.73 15.23
N ASP A 223 -2.91 -14.42 14.38
CA ASP A 223 -3.76 -15.44 13.78
C ASP A 223 -2.98 -16.12 12.63
N PRO A 224 -2.68 -17.42 12.71
CA PRO A 224 -1.91 -18.12 11.69
C PRO A 224 -2.65 -18.26 10.35
N ASN A 225 -3.95 -17.98 10.28
CA ASN A 225 -4.74 -18.02 9.04
C ASN A 225 -4.92 -16.63 8.41
N ALA A 226 -4.45 -15.56 9.06
CA ALA A 226 -4.57 -14.22 8.54
C ALA A 226 -3.53 -13.96 7.45
N GLU A 227 -3.97 -13.35 6.34
CA GLU A 227 -3.13 -12.82 5.28
C GLU A 227 -3.11 -11.30 5.35
N ILE A 228 -1.94 -10.69 5.11
CA ILE A 228 -1.72 -9.23 5.17
C ILE A 228 -1.03 -8.72 3.90
N GLY A 229 -1.24 -7.45 3.57
CA GLY A 229 -0.56 -6.78 2.47
C GLY A 229 -1.19 -6.97 1.09
N GLN A 230 -2.47 -7.34 1.03
CA GLN A 230 -3.16 -7.46 -0.24
C GLN A 230 -3.21 -6.10 -0.98
N ARG A 231 -3.09 -6.16 -2.31
CA ARG A 231 -3.21 -5.00 -3.23
C ARG A 231 -4.20 -5.32 -4.35
N ILE A 232 -5.31 -5.95 -3.99
CA ILE A 232 -6.35 -6.42 -4.90
C ILE A 232 -7.53 -5.45 -4.91
N ARG A 233 -8.06 -5.08 -3.74
CA ARG A 233 -9.36 -4.39 -3.60
C ARG A 233 -9.51 -3.67 -2.27
N ILE A 234 -10.48 -2.78 -2.14
CA ILE A 234 -10.90 -2.25 -0.83
C ILE A 234 -11.53 -3.37 0.01
N SER A 235 -11.20 -3.44 1.30
CA SER A 235 -11.88 -4.35 2.22
C SER A 235 -13.25 -3.80 2.63
N ASP A 236 -14.15 -4.67 3.11
CA ASP A 236 -15.45 -4.24 3.61
C ASP A 236 -15.30 -3.34 4.86
N ILE A 237 -14.25 -3.56 5.67
CA ILE A 237 -13.96 -2.75 6.86
C ILE A 237 -13.36 -1.39 6.46
N ASP A 238 -12.50 -1.34 5.44
CA ASP A 238 -11.98 -0.07 4.89
C ASP A 238 -13.15 0.81 4.40
N ALA A 239 -14.06 0.24 3.61
CA ALA A 239 -15.25 0.95 3.13
C ALA A 239 -16.16 1.40 4.30
N TYR A 240 -16.39 0.54 5.29
CA TYR A 240 -17.14 0.89 6.50
C TYR A 240 -16.53 2.09 7.24
N LYS A 241 -15.21 2.09 7.43
CA LYS A 241 -14.49 3.21 8.08
C LYS A 241 -14.70 4.51 7.30
N VAL A 242 -14.58 4.49 5.96
CA VAL A 242 -14.88 5.67 5.12
C VAL A 242 -16.32 6.13 5.37
N ASN A 243 -17.27 5.21 5.40
CA ASN A 243 -18.69 5.51 5.58
C ASN A 243 -19.01 6.14 6.93
N VAL A 244 -18.42 5.63 8.02
CA VAL A 244 -18.53 6.22 9.36
C VAL A 244 -17.87 7.60 9.37
N MET A 245 -16.66 7.73 8.83
CA MET A 245 -15.91 8.98 8.85
C MET A 245 -16.61 10.14 8.13
N TYR A 246 -17.36 9.83 7.07
CA TYR A 246 -18.06 10.80 6.24
C TYR A 246 -19.59 10.80 6.43
N ASN A 247 -20.09 10.11 7.46
CA ASN A 247 -21.52 10.01 7.79
C ASN A 247 -22.38 9.60 6.57
N CYS A 248 -21.97 8.53 5.89
CA CYS A 248 -22.66 8.00 4.72
C CYS A 248 -23.97 7.30 5.11
N THR A 249 -25.11 7.92 4.83
CA THR A 249 -26.42 7.40 5.24
C THR A 249 -26.95 6.24 4.38
N SER A 250 -26.39 6.01 3.19
CA SER A 250 -26.86 4.99 2.25
C SER A 250 -26.10 3.65 2.34
N PHE A 251 -25.06 3.59 3.17
CA PHE A 251 -24.13 2.45 3.24
C PHE A 251 -23.85 1.96 4.68
N LEU A 252 -24.66 2.42 5.64
CA LEU A 252 -24.64 2.01 7.05
C LEU A 252 -25.81 1.09 7.37
#